data_AF-A0A1I5VB50-F1
#
_entry.id   AF-A0A1I5VB50-F1
#
_cell.length_a   1.000
_cell.length_b   1.000
_cell.length_c   1.000
_cell.angle_alpha   90.00
_cell.angle_beta   90.00
_cell.angle_gamma   90.00
#
_symmetry.space_group_name_H-M   'P 1'
#
loop_
_entity.id
_entity.type
_entity.pdbx_description
1 polymer ?
#
loop_
_entity_poly.entity_id
_entity_poly.type
_entity_poly.pdbx_seq_one_letter_code
_entity_poly.pdbx_strand_id
1 'polypeptide(L)'
;MPYKSIKIVQLMKLIKLQIILLLSAISFSGYSQIFSDTLLLNIQNNVNRLKNENENLSSRLEIQSRSLNDISKTQSLTDRTKWEKIKANLLKSTEVYKILSDDIIDLKSQVINQDYQGYIKKLSSVEKGPLGFSFEEVILKTAQNKAIFSSKSKNERFMNVLKSLKDSPIVGFIPYASQAVNLSTAAVNVAYSAGVQDKKVNFDKIKEFEKELQRYTGFYNSLDRANILNQSSSSQTVTLLEAMQIDLLEKFKKDAPRLGYNPRDVRPDESLDDYFNYMMGEFSTDFMKKHIAEIEGKYTGKDNRINLGELLQTELDVRHVNNNLDYLQDLCNKFININDQYFDLESKYYEQVKQAINVAKGNNIIEAVGERNAQMVYDDLMKELATKKKKKDSAIKSSINIKELKDKIDSVDIYKIL
;
A
#
# COMPACT_ATOMS: atom_id res chain seq x y z
N MET A 1 -48.68 -102.84 101.35
CA MET A 1 -49.31 -101.80 100.52
C MET A 1 -48.22 -100.83 100.03
N PRO A 2 -47.84 -100.83 98.73
CA PRO A 2 -46.73 -100.02 98.22
C PRO A 2 -47.21 -98.99 97.16
N TYR A 3 -47.28 -97.70 97.49
CA TYR A 3 -47.50 -96.61 96.51
C TYR A 3 -46.94 -95.28 97.07
N LYS A 4 -45.62 -95.07 97.03
CA LYS A 4 -45.04 -93.74 97.31
C LYS A 4 -43.71 -93.37 96.63
N SER A 5 -43.00 -94.26 95.93
CA SER A 5 -41.66 -93.94 95.37
C SER A 5 -41.61 -93.52 93.88
N ILE A 6 -42.70 -93.62 93.11
CA ILE A 6 -42.67 -93.41 91.65
C ILE A 6 -42.74 -91.92 91.23
N LYS A 7 -43.29 -91.03 92.07
CA LYS A 7 -43.50 -89.60 91.70
C LYS A 7 -42.23 -88.74 91.71
N ILE A 8 -41.20 -89.08 92.48
CA ILE A 8 -40.00 -88.24 92.62
C ILE A 8 -39.07 -88.38 91.41
N VAL A 9 -38.98 -89.58 90.82
CA VAL A 9 -38.10 -89.84 89.66
C VAL A 9 -38.61 -89.17 88.38
N GLN A 10 -39.93 -89.08 88.19
CA GLN A 10 -40.52 -88.37 87.05
C GLN A 10 -40.33 -86.85 87.13
N LEU A 11 -40.38 -86.27 88.35
CA LEU A 11 -40.19 -84.83 88.54
C LEU A 11 -38.76 -84.40 88.22
N MET A 12 -37.74 -85.17 88.62
CA MET A 12 -36.34 -84.87 88.29
C MET A 12 -36.03 -84.97 86.79
N LYS A 13 -36.68 -85.87 86.05
CA LYS A 13 -36.52 -85.96 84.59
C LYS A 13 -37.12 -84.73 83.88
N LEU A 14 -38.26 -84.23 84.36
CA LEU A 14 -38.90 -83.04 83.81
C LEU A 14 -38.05 -81.77 84.03
N ILE A 15 -37.45 -81.62 85.22
CA ILE A 15 -36.59 -80.48 85.53
C ILE A 15 -35.32 -80.49 84.66
N LYS A 16 -34.68 -81.65 84.48
CA LYS A 16 -33.52 -81.77 83.60
C LYS A 16 -33.86 -81.43 82.14
N LEU A 17 -35.03 -81.86 81.66
CA LEU A 17 -35.47 -81.54 80.30
C LEU A 17 -35.73 -80.04 80.11
N GLN A 18 -36.33 -79.38 81.11
CA GLN A 18 -36.56 -77.93 81.08
C GLN A 18 -35.25 -77.13 81.10
N ILE A 19 -34.26 -77.56 81.88
CA ILE A 19 -32.95 -76.89 81.92
C ILE A 19 -32.21 -77.03 80.58
N ILE A 20 -32.27 -78.21 79.94
CA ILE A 20 -31.64 -78.42 78.62
C ILE A 20 -32.34 -77.58 77.54
N LEU A 21 -33.67 -77.46 77.59
CA LEU A 21 -34.44 -76.59 76.68
C LEU A 21 -34.13 -75.10 76.88
N LEU A 22 -33.92 -74.67 78.13
CA LEU A 22 -33.54 -73.28 78.42
C LEU A 22 -32.12 -72.97 77.92
N LEU A 23 -31.16 -73.88 78.12
CA LEU A 23 -29.78 -73.70 77.68
C LEU A 23 -29.63 -73.71 76.15
N SER A 24 -30.41 -74.54 75.44
CA SER A 24 -30.43 -74.55 73.98
C SER A 24 -31.12 -73.31 73.39
N ALA A 25 -32.18 -72.80 74.04
CA ALA A 25 -32.85 -71.57 73.62
C ALA A 25 -31.96 -70.32 73.78
N ILE A 26 -31.18 -70.22 74.86
CA ILE A 26 -30.23 -69.11 75.08
C ILE A 26 -29.07 -69.14 74.08
N SER A 27 -28.64 -70.34 73.67
CA SER A 27 -27.59 -70.50 72.66
C SER A 27 -28.09 -70.06 71.28
N PHE A 28 -29.32 -70.39 70.89
CA PHE A 28 -29.88 -70.03 69.59
C PHE A 28 -30.18 -68.53 69.43
N SER A 29 -30.60 -67.85 70.51
CA SER A 29 -30.87 -66.40 70.47
C SER A 29 -29.59 -65.56 70.31
N GLY A 30 -28.49 -65.95 70.97
CA GLY A 30 -27.20 -65.26 70.84
C GLY A 30 -26.59 -65.31 69.43
N TYR A 31 -26.66 -66.47 68.75
CA TYR A 31 -26.18 -66.58 67.36
C TYR A 31 -27.04 -65.79 66.36
N SER A 32 -28.35 -65.67 66.61
CA SER A 32 -29.24 -64.89 65.74
C SER A 32 -29.02 -63.36 65.86
N GLN A 33 -28.72 -62.86 67.07
CA GLN A 33 -28.36 -61.45 67.29
C GLN A 33 -27.00 -61.09 66.68
N ILE A 34 -25.96 -61.92 66.86
CA ILE A 34 -24.62 -61.65 66.30
C ILE A 34 -24.66 -61.61 64.76
N PHE A 35 -25.46 -62.46 64.12
CA PHE A 35 -25.62 -62.47 62.67
C PHE A 35 -26.39 -61.24 62.15
N SER A 36 -27.43 -60.81 62.87
CA SER A 36 -28.20 -59.59 62.58
C SER A 36 -27.32 -58.33 62.73
N ASP A 37 -26.54 -58.25 63.81
CA ASP A 37 -25.69 -57.08 64.10
C ASP A 37 -24.53 -56.97 63.10
N THR A 38 -23.93 -58.09 62.69
CA THR A 38 -22.87 -58.10 61.67
C THR A 38 -23.40 -57.68 60.30
N LEU A 39 -24.62 -58.10 59.95
CA LEU A 39 -25.28 -57.70 58.70
C LEU A 39 -25.67 -56.22 58.72
N LEU A 40 -26.17 -55.71 59.84
CA LEU A 40 -26.48 -54.30 60.04
C LEU A 40 -25.22 -53.42 59.92
N LEU A 41 -24.12 -53.86 60.53
CA LEU A 41 -22.83 -53.15 60.50
C LEU A 41 -22.24 -53.12 59.08
N ASN A 42 -22.36 -54.23 58.34
CA ASN A 42 -21.97 -54.28 56.92
C ASN A 42 -22.85 -53.38 56.04
N ILE A 43 -24.16 -53.33 56.28
CA ILE A 43 -25.07 -52.43 55.57
C ILE A 43 -24.71 -50.97 55.88
N GLN A 44 -24.47 -50.61 57.14
CA GLN A 44 -24.06 -49.26 57.53
C GLN A 44 -22.72 -48.87 56.90
N ASN A 45 -21.73 -49.76 56.88
CA ASN A 45 -20.44 -49.51 56.22
C ASN A 45 -20.62 -49.31 54.72
N ASN A 46 -21.46 -50.11 54.06
CA ASN A 46 -21.75 -49.96 52.64
C ASN A 46 -22.52 -48.66 52.33
N VAL A 47 -23.48 -48.28 53.17
CA VAL A 47 -24.22 -47.02 53.04
C VAL A 47 -23.29 -45.82 53.23
N ASN A 48 -22.41 -45.86 54.22
CA ASN A 48 -21.41 -44.81 54.44
C ASN A 48 -20.41 -44.73 53.28
N ARG A 49 -19.98 -45.87 52.73
CA ARG A 49 -19.13 -45.91 51.54
C ARG A 49 -19.82 -45.31 50.32
N LEU A 50 -21.06 -45.71 50.04
CA LEU A 50 -21.85 -45.16 48.94
C LEU A 50 -22.11 -43.66 49.10
N LYS A 51 -22.36 -43.21 50.34
CA LYS A 51 -22.52 -41.79 50.65
C LYS A 51 -21.23 -41.01 50.34
N ASN A 52 -20.08 -41.51 50.81
CA ASN A 52 -18.77 -40.90 50.53
C ASN A 52 -18.43 -40.92 49.03
N GLU A 53 -18.76 -42.00 48.31
CA GLU A 53 -18.59 -42.09 46.85
C GLU A 53 -19.47 -41.06 46.13
N ASN A 54 -20.72 -40.89 46.55
CA ASN A 54 -21.64 -39.91 45.96
C ASN A 54 -21.18 -38.47 46.23
N GLU A 55 -20.75 -38.15 47.46
CA GLU A 55 -20.19 -36.84 47.81
C GLU A 55 -18.93 -36.54 46.99
N ASN A 56 -18.04 -37.53 46.81
CA ASN A 56 -16.86 -37.41 45.96
C ASN A 56 -17.22 -37.20 44.48
N LEU A 57 -18.22 -37.91 43.96
CA LEU A 57 -18.70 -37.73 42.59
C LEU A 57 -19.34 -36.35 42.39
N SER A 58 -20.18 -35.89 43.31
CA SER A 58 -20.75 -34.55 43.28
C SER A 58 -19.66 -33.46 43.30
N SER A 59 -18.65 -33.62 44.16
CA SER A 59 -17.50 -32.69 44.22
C SER A 59 -16.71 -32.68 42.91
N ARG A 60 -16.44 -33.85 42.31
CA ARG A 60 -15.76 -33.95 41.00
C ARG A 60 -16.57 -33.31 39.89
N LEU A 61 -17.89 -33.53 39.86
CA LEU A 61 -18.80 -32.90 38.89
C LEU A 61 -18.81 -31.38 39.04
N GLU A 62 -18.80 -30.86 40.27
CA GLU A 62 -18.74 -29.43 40.52
C GLU A 62 -17.42 -28.81 40.03
N ILE A 63 -16.29 -29.46 40.32
CA ILE A 63 -14.96 -29.02 39.84
C ILE A 63 -14.89 -29.06 38.31
N GLN A 64 -15.38 -30.14 37.68
CA GLN A 64 -15.43 -30.25 36.22
C GLN A 64 -16.34 -29.20 35.60
N SER A 65 -17.51 -28.94 36.20
CA SER A 65 -18.42 -27.90 35.74
C SER A 65 -17.78 -26.52 35.82
N ARG A 66 -17.10 -26.20 36.93
CA ARG A 66 -16.33 -24.94 37.07
C ARG A 66 -15.22 -24.85 36.01
N SER A 67 -14.43 -25.91 35.84
CA SER A 67 -13.36 -25.95 34.83
C SER A 67 -13.89 -25.79 33.41
N LEU A 68 -15.00 -26.44 33.05
CA LEU A 68 -15.65 -26.29 31.75
C LEU A 68 -16.18 -24.88 31.55
N ASN A 69 -16.77 -24.27 32.58
CA ASN A 69 -17.22 -22.89 32.55
C ASN A 69 -16.05 -21.91 32.35
N ASP A 70 -14.91 -22.14 33.01
CA ASP A 70 -13.73 -21.29 32.87
C ASP A 70 -13.06 -21.44 31.50
N ILE A 71 -12.99 -22.67 30.97
CA ILE A 71 -12.53 -22.93 29.59
C ILE A 71 -13.46 -22.25 28.59
N SER A 72 -14.77 -22.42 28.74
CA SER A 72 -15.78 -21.80 27.86
C SER A 72 -15.69 -20.27 27.89
N LYS A 73 -15.55 -19.66 29.08
CA LYS A 73 -15.32 -18.21 29.23
C LYS A 73 -14.04 -17.77 28.53
N THR A 74 -12.93 -18.47 28.74
CA THR A 74 -11.62 -18.13 28.14
C THR A 74 -11.67 -18.25 26.62
N GLN A 75 -12.31 -19.30 26.11
CA GLN A 75 -12.52 -19.51 24.68
C GLN A 75 -13.37 -18.38 24.09
N SER A 76 -14.49 -18.03 24.74
CA SER A 76 -15.36 -16.93 24.29
C SER A 76 -14.66 -15.56 24.27
N LEU A 77 -13.78 -15.30 25.26
CA LEU A 77 -12.96 -14.09 25.30
C LEU A 77 -12.00 -14.07 24.11
N THR A 78 -11.35 -15.21 23.85
CA THR A 78 -10.40 -15.39 22.75
C THR A 78 -11.07 -15.20 21.39
N ASP A 79 -12.23 -15.82 21.18
CA ASP A 79 -12.99 -15.73 19.93
C ASP A 79 -13.54 -14.31 19.71
N ARG A 80 -13.95 -13.62 20.78
CA ARG A 80 -14.30 -12.20 20.73
C ARG A 80 -13.12 -11.35 20.29
N THR A 81 -11.95 -11.50 20.90
CA THR A 81 -10.77 -10.73 20.51
C THR A 81 -10.39 -11.00 19.05
N LYS A 82 -10.42 -12.26 18.60
CA LYS A 82 -10.15 -12.60 17.19
C LYS A 82 -11.15 -11.93 16.24
N TRP A 83 -12.44 -12.02 16.54
CA TRP A 83 -13.47 -11.44 15.68
C TRP A 83 -13.39 -9.92 15.61
N GLU A 84 -13.18 -9.23 16.73
CA GLU A 84 -12.98 -7.78 16.73
C GLU A 84 -11.78 -7.35 15.89
N LYS A 85 -10.69 -8.12 15.91
CA LYS A 85 -9.52 -7.87 15.03
C LYS A 85 -9.88 -8.05 13.55
N ILE A 86 -10.56 -9.14 13.19
CA ILE A 86 -11.01 -9.37 11.81
C ILE A 86 -11.89 -8.21 11.33
N LYS A 87 -12.88 -7.80 12.13
CA LYS A 87 -13.75 -6.66 11.79
C LYS A 87 -12.95 -5.39 11.54
N ALA A 88 -12.05 -5.05 12.45
CA ALA A 88 -11.20 -3.88 12.31
C ALA A 88 -10.34 -3.95 11.04
N ASN A 89 -9.74 -5.11 10.75
CA ASN A 89 -8.91 -5.32 9.57
C ASN A 89 -9.72 -5.23 8.26
N LEU A 90 -10.91 -5.82 8.19
CA LEU A 90 -11.78 -5.72 7.03
C LEU A 90 -12.20 -4.27 6.75
N LEU A 91 -12.64 -3.54 7.77
CA LEU A 91 -13.00 -2.12 7.65
C LEU A 91 -11.82 -1.26 7.20
N LYS A 92 -10.63 -1.51 7.74
CA LYS A 92 -9.42 -0.81 7.32
C LYS A 92 -9.01 -1.17 5.89
N SER A 93 -9.16 -2.43 5.50
CA SER A 93 -8.81 -2.87 4.15
C SER A 93 -9.60 -2.11 3.08
N THR A 94 -10.90 -1.85 3.30
CA THR A 94 -11.70 -1.05 2.36
C THR A 94 -11.21 0.39 2.24
N GLU A 95 -10.78 0.98 3.36
CA GLU A 95 -10.16 2.32 3.36
C GLU A 95 -8.81 2.31 2.64
N VAL A 96 -7.98 1.29 2.88
CA VAL A 96 -6.66 1.16 2.23
C VAL A 96 -6.79 0.96 0.73
N TYR A 97 -7.73 0.13 0.26
CA TYR A 97 -8.01 -0.02 -1.17
C TYR A 97 -8.36 1.33 -1.81
N LYS A 98 -9.21 2.11 -1.15
CA LYS A 98 -9.60 3.43 -1.62
C LYS A 98 -8.42 4.41 -1.64
N ILE A 99 -7.73 4.57 -0.52
CA ILE A 99 -6.60 5.50 -0.40
C ILE A 99 -5.52 5.15 -1.41
N LEU A 100 -5.13 3.87 -1.51
CA LEU A 100 -4.11 3.43 -2.45
C LEU A 100 -4.54 3.69 -3.91
N SER A 101 -5.80 3.44 -4.25
CA SER A 101 -6.34 3.73 -5.58
C SER A 101 -6.28 5.23 -5.89
N ASP A 102 -6.78 6.08 -4.98
CA ASP A 102 -6.80 7.54 -5.13
C ASP A 102 -5.36 8.07 -5.26
N ASP A 103 -4.44 7.62 -4.40
CA ASP A 103 -3.02 8.00 -4.39
C ASP A 103 -2.30 7.61 -5.70
N ILE A 104 -2.59 6.44 -6.28
CA ILE A 104 -2.04 5.99 -7.57
C ILE A 104 -2.49 6.91 -8.70
N ILE A 105 -3.80 7.21 -8.76
CA ILE A 105 -4.41 8.07 -9.78
C ILE A 105 -3.84 9.49 -9.68
N ASP A 106 -3.72 10.00 -8.46
CA ASP A 106 -3.19 11.33 -8.19
C ASP A 106 -1.71 11.44 -8.59
N LEU A 107 -0.87 10.48 -8.23
CA LEU A 107 0.54 10.50 -8.63
C LEU A 107 0.68 10.46 -10.15
N LYS A 108 -0.06 9.58 -10.83
CA LYS A 108 -0.06 9.45 -12.30
C LYS A 108 -0.44 10.78 -12.96
N SER A 109 -1.47 11.45 -12.44
CA SER A 109 -1.93 12.74 -12.94
C SER A 109 -0.90 13.86 -12.72
N GLN A 110 -0.21 13.86 -11.59
CA GLN A 110 0.78 14.88 -11.25
C GLN A 110 2.14 14.70 -11.94
N VAL A 111 2.52 13.48 -12.33
CA VAL A 111 3.69 13.24 -13.18
C VAL A 111 3.58 14.05 -14.48
N ILE A 112 2.35 14.27 -14.97
CA ILE A 112 2.04 14.97 -16.23
C ILE A 112 1.87 16.50 -16.03
N ASN A 113 2.13 17.04 -14.82
CA ASN A 113 1.85 18.44 -14.49
C ASN A 113 2.45 19.46 -15.49
N GLN A 114 1.58 20.26 -16.09
CA GLN A 114 1.89 21.14 -17.21
C GLN A 114 2.59 22.45 -16.82
N ASP A 115 2.47 22.92 -15.57
CA ASP A 115 2.99 24.23 -15.16
C ASP A 115 4.53 24.25 -15.10
N TYR A 116 5.12 23.27 -14.41
CA TYR A 116 6.57 23.15 -14.27
C TYR A 116 7.22 22.76 -15.60
N GLN A 117 6.63 21.78 -16.29
CA GLN A 117 7.09 21.36 -17.61
C GLN A 117 6.92 22.47 -18.65
N GLY A 118 5.86 23.28 -18.58
CA GLY A 118 5.64 24.42 -19.44
C GLY A 118 6.70 25.52 -19.27
N TYR A 119 7.15 25.75 -18.04
CA TYR A 119 8.27 26.67 -17.79
C TYR A 119 9.57 26.17 -18.44
N ILE A 120 9.88 24.89 -18.29
CA ILE A 120 11.10 24.29 -18.87
C ILE A 120 11.03 24.27 -20.40
N LYS A 121 9.86 24.02 -20.98
CA LYS A 121 9.64 24.17 -22.42
C LYS A 121 9.95 25.60 -22.90
N LYS A 122 9.54 26.63 -22.15
CA LYS A 122 9.89 28.02 -22.46
C LYS A 122 11.40 28.27 -22.39
N LEU A 123 12.11 27.69 -21.42
CA LEU A 123 13.57 27.75 -21.36
C LEU A 123 14.25 27.09 -22.58
N SER A 124 13.65 26.03 -23.12
CA SER A 124 14.18 25.32 -24.29
C SER A 124 13.88 25.99 -25.63
N SER A 125 13.12 27.09 -25.65
CA SER A 125 12.75 27.77 -26.91
C SER A 125 13.96 28.33 -27.65
N VAL A 126 13.95 28.20 -28.98
CA VAL A 126 14.89 28.87 -29.90
C VAL A 126 14.48 30.30 -30.22
N GLU A 127 13.21 30.63 -29.99
CA GLU A 127 12.68 31.99 -30.09
C GLU A 127 13.02 32.80 -28.84
N LYS A 128 12.57 34.06 -28.76
CA LYS A 128 12.86 34.95 -27.63
C LYS A 128 12.28 34.39 -26.33
N GLY A 129 13.12 33.67 -25.60
CA GLY A 129 12.76 32.97 -24.37
C GLY A 129 13.06 33.78 -23.10
N PRO A 130 12.93 33.14 -21.93
CA PRO A 130 13.23 33.75 -20.63
C PRO A 130 14.69 34.22 -20.49
N LEU A 131 15.61 33.70 -21.31
CA LEU A 131 17.03 34.09 -21.34
C LEU A 131 17.28 35.43 -22.06
N GLY A 132 16.26 36.03 -22.68
CA GLY A 132 16.32 37.37 -23.28
C GLY A 132 16.76 37.42 -24.74
N PHE A 133 17.34 36.34 -25.28
CA PHE A 133 17.78 36.24 -26.67
C PHE A 133 16.88 35.31 -27.50
N SER A 134 16.92 35.48 -28.83
CA SER A 134 16.45 34.51 -29.82
C SER A 134 17.67 33.86 -30.46
N PHE A 135 17.78 32.53 -30.42
CA PHE A 135 18.94 31.84 -30.96
C PHE A 135 19.06 32.02 -32.48
N GLU A 136 17.92 32.12 -33.17
CA GLU A 136 17.87 32.46 -34.59
C GLU A 136 18.50 33.82 -34.89
N GLU A 137 18.16 34.84 -34.08
CA GLU A 137 18.75 36.18 -34.23
C GLU A 137 20.23 36.18 -33.94
N VAL A 138 20.68 35.39 -32.95
CA VAL A 138 22.09 35.24 -32.61
C VAL A 138 22.86 34.65 -33.79
N ILE A 139 22.35 33.60 -34.44
CA ILE A 139 22.97 33.02 -35.64
C ILE A 139 23.15 34.09 -36.73
N LEU A 140 22.07 34.82 -37.05
CA LEU A 140 22.07 35.84 -38.09
C LEU A 140 23.00 37.02 -37.76
N LYS A 141 22.91 37.56 -36.54
CA LYS A 141 23.77 38.68 -36.09
C LYS A 141 25.23 38.29 -36.07
N THR A 142 25.56 37.09 -35.59
CA THR A 142 26.95 36.61 -35.55
C THR A 142 27.52 36.42 -36.94
N ALA A 143 26.76 35.80 -37.85
CA ALA A 143 27.12 35.64 -39.25
C ALA A 143 27.38 37.00 -39.94
N GLN A 144 26.50 37.98 -39.70
CA GLN A 144 26.62 39.32 -40.26
C GLN A 144 27.83 40.09 -39.71
N ASN A 145 28.05 40.06 -38.39
CA ASN A 145 29.12 40.79 -37.73
C ASN A 145 30.52 40.27 -38.09
N LYS A 146 30.67 38.96 -38.31
CA LYS A 146 31.99 38.37 -38.61
C LYS A 146 32.43 38.59 -40.07
N ALA A 147 31.51 38.92 -40.99
CA ALA A 147 31.78 39.05 -42.43
C ALA A 147 32.63 37.87 -42.94
N ILE A 148 32.05 36.68 -42.85
CA ILE A 148 32.72 35.38 -43.07
C ILE A 148 33.35 35.31 -44.47
N PHE A 149 32.67 35.85 -45.48
CA PHE A 149 33.16 35.94 -46.85
C PHE A 149 33.70 37.35 -47.16
N SER A 150 34.71 37.44 -48.02
CA SER A 150 35.30 38.72 -48.44
C SER A 150 34.40 39.50 -49.40
N SER A 151 33.51 38.81 -50.14
CA SER A 151 32.54 39.43 -51.04
C SER A 151 31.20 39.71 -50.36
N LYS A 152 30.70 40.95 -50.50
CA LYS A 152 29.37 41.36 -50.04
C LYS A 152 28.25 40.48 -50.63
N SER A 153 28.31 40.16 -51.92
CA SER A 153 27.27 39.34 -52.57
C SER A 153 27.27 37.89 -52.06
N LYS A 154 28.43 37.36 -51.66
CA LYS A 154 28.52 36.02 -51.07
C LYS A 154 28.01 36.00 -49.63
N ASN A 155 28.33 37.02 -48.83
CA ASN A 155 27.73 37.19 -47.50
C ASN A 155 26.21 37.32 -47.60
N GLU A 156 25.67 38.11 -48.54
CA GLU A 156 24.22 38.22 -48.75
C GLU A 156 23.57 36.88 -49.11
N ARG A 157 24.19 36.09 -50.01
CA ARG A 157 23.70 34.74 -50.34
C ARG A 157 23.73 33.81 -49.12
N PHE A 158 24.81 33.82 -48.35
CA PHE A 158 24.91 33.03 -47.13
C PHE A 158 23.82 33.42 -46.11
N MET A 159 23.61 34.72 -45.90
CA MET A 159 22.56 35.22 -45.01
C MET A 159 21.16 34.82 -45.48
N ASN A 160 20.91 34.77 -46.79
CA ASN A 160 19.63 34.30 -47.32
C ASN A 160 19.44 32.79 -47.07
N VAL A 161 20.48 31.97 -47.21
CA VAL A 161 20.41 30.54 -46.87
C VAL A 161 20.16 30.33 -45.37
N LEU A 162 20.82 31.10 -44.50
CA LEU A 162 20.57 31.04 -43.04
C LEU A 162 19.13 31.42 -42.69
N LYS A 163 18.57 32.45 -43.34
CA LYS A 163 17.16 32.82 -43.16
C LYS A 163 16.22 31.70 -43.62
N SER A 164 16.52 31.01 -44.72
CA SER A 164 15.70 29.89 -45.21
C SER A 164 15.82 28.62 -44.35
N LEU A 165 16.92 28.44 -43.60
CA LEU A 165 17.06 27.31 -42.66
C LEU A 165 16.03 27.38 -41.53
N LYS A 166 15.63 28.59 -41.12
CA LYS A 166 14.56 28.81 -40.14
C LYS A 166 13.22 28.24 -40.61
N ASP A 167 12.88 28.48 -41.88
CA ASP A 167 11.59 28.08 -42.45
C ASP A 167 11.57 26.60 -42.87
N SER A 168 12.61 25.83 -42.53
CA SER A 168 12.73 24.44 -42.92
C SER A 168 11.74 23.56 -42.12
N PRO A 169 10.91 22.74 -42.80
CA PRO A 169 10.00 21.79 -42.14
C PRO A 169 10.68 20.80 -41.19
N ILE A 170 12.01 20.59 -41.35
CA ILE A 170 12.82 19.70 -40.51
C ILE A 170 12.89 20.19 -39.05
N VAL A 171 12.75 21.50 -38.82
CA VAL A 171 12.83 22.11 -37.50
C VAL A 171 11.54 21.87 -36.68
N GLY A 172 10.38 21.77 -37.33
CA GLY A 172 9.07 21.69 -36.65
C GLY A 172 8.78 20.39 -35.88
N PHE A 173 9.48 19.29 -36.17
CA PHE A 173 9.19 17.96 -35.61
C PHE A 173 10.17 17.50 -34.51
N ILE A 174 11.20 18.30 -34.20
CA ILE A 174 12.28 17.94 -33.28
C ILE A 174 12.08 18.71 -31.95
N PRO A 175 12.38 18.16 -30.77
CA PRO A 175 12.35 18.92 -29.51
C PRO A 175 13.15 20.23 -29.60
N TYR A 176 12.64 21.33 -29.02
CA TYR A 176 13.20 22.68 -29.21
C TYR A 176 14.69 22.84 -28.87
N ALA A 177 15.18 22.16 -27.83
CA ALA A 177 16.60 22.19 -27.49
C ALA A 177 17.47 21.49 -28.56
N SER A 178 16.99 20.37 -29.10
CA SER A 178 17.61 19.68 -30.24
C SER A 178 17.52 20.49 -31.54
N GLN A 179 16.48 21.32 -31.73
CA GLN A 179 16.39 22.25 -32.87
C GLN A 179 17.56 23.25 -32.87
N ALA A 180 17.92 23.82 -31.71
CA ALA A 180 19.04 24.75 -31.60
C ALA A 180 20.37 24.12 -32.06
N VAL A 181 20.64 22.89 -31.64
CA VAL A 181 21.88 22.17 -32.00
C VAL A 181 21.91 21.87 -33.49
N ASN A 182 20.79 21.45 -34.06
CA ASN A 182 20.67 21.18 -35.50
C ASN A 182 20.81 22.45 -36.34
N LEU A 183 20.18 23.55 -35.93
CA LEU A 183 20.30 24.86 -36.59
C LEU A 183 21.75 25.35 -36.57
N SER A 184 22.42 25.24 -35.42
CA SER A 184 23.84 25.58 -35.29
C SER A 184 24.71 24.73 -36.23
N THR A 185 24.50 23.42 -36.24
CA THR A 185 25.28 22.49 -37.07
C THR A 185 25.05 22.77 -38.57
N ALA A 186 23.80 23.00 -38.98
CA ALA A 186 23.45 23.37 -40.34
C ALA A 186 24.11 24.70 -40.75
N ALA A 187 24.05 25.73 -39.89
CA ALA A 187 24.66 27.03 -40.16
C ALA A 187 26.18 26.93 -40.35
N VAL A 188 26.87 26.15 -39.50
CA VAL A 188 28.31 25.90 -39.60
C VAL A 188 28.65 25.11 -40.87
N ASN A 189 27.89 24.06 -41.20
CA ASN A 189 28.11 23.26 -42.40
C ASN A 189 27.91 24.07 -43.69
N VAL A 190 26.89 24.94 -43.73
CA VAL A 190 26.69 25.87 -44.84
C VAL A 190 27.87 26.84 -44.95
N ALA A 191 28.39 27.36 -43.82
CA ALA A 191 29.54 28.25 -43.80
C ALA A 191 30.81 27.57 -44.35
N TYR A 192 31.13 26.35 -43.90
CA TYR A 192 32.26 25.58 -44.41
C TYR A 192 32.09 25.19 -45.89
N SER A 193 30.89 24.78 -46.31
CA SER A 193 30.61 24.39 -47.71
C SER A 193 30.76 25.56 -48.67
N ALA A 194 30.23 26.73 -48.30
CA ALA A 194 30.45 27.97 -49.05
C ALA A 194 31.92 28.44 -48.96
N GLY A 195 32.61 28.09 -47.88
CA GLY A 195 34.03 28.33 -47.63
C GLY A 195 34.97 27.60 -48.60
N VAL A 196 34.76 26.30 -48.77
CA VAL A 196 35.60 25.42 -49.62
C VAL A 196 35.54 25.81 -51.10
N GLN A 197 34.43 26.40 -51.55
CA GLN A 197 34.25 26.85 -52.93
C GLN A 197 34.99 28.16 -53.25
N ASP A 198 35.64 28.82 -52.27
CA ASP A 198 36.29 30.11 -52.45
C ASP A 198 37.73 30.12 -51.93
N LYS A 199 38.69 30.37 -52.84
CA LYS A 199 40.14 30.41 -52.55
C LYS A 199 40.55 31.54 -51.59
N LYS A 200 39.68 32.50 -51.28
CA LYS A 200 39.95 33.66 -50.40
C LYS A 200 39.14 33.65 -49.09
N VAL A 201 38.66 32.50 -48.66
CA VAL A 201 37.92 32.37 -47.39
C VAL A 201 38.84 32.44 -46.19
N ASN A 202 38.40 33.17 -45.18
CA ASN A 202 39.06 33.22 -43.89
C ASN A 202 38.44 32.17 -42.97
N PHE A 203 39.07 30.99 -42.88
CA PHE A 203 38.60 29.88 -42.04
C PHE A 203 38.64 30.21 -40.54
N ASP A 204 39.48 31.16 -40.10
CA ASP A 204 39.50 31.58 -38.70
C ASP A 204 38.18 32.28 -38.32
N LYS A 205 37.57 33.02 -39.24
CA LYS A 205 36.24 33.61 -39.03
C LYS A 205 35.14 32.55 -38.93
N ILE A 206 35.24 31.45 -39.69
CA ILE A 206 34.30 30.33 -39.59
C ILE A 206 34.46 29.64 -38.23
N LYS A 207 35.70 29.43 -37.76
CA LYS A 207 35.97 28.89 -36.42
C LYS A 207 35.47 29.81 -35.31
N GLU A 208 35.61 31.13 -35.45
CA GLU A 208 35.05 32.10 -34.50
C GLU A 208 33.52 32.08 -34.49
N PHE A 209 32.90 31.96 -35.66
CA PHE A 209 31.44 31.80 -35.78
C PHE A 209 30.98 30.51 -35.09
N GLU A 210 31.64 29.38 -35.36
CA GLU A 210 31.38 28.10 -34.71
C GLU A 210 31.54 28.19 -33.19
N LYS A 211 32.62 28.80 -32.70
CA LYS A 211 32.88 29.00 -31.26
C LYS A 211 31.79 29.85 -30.60
N GLU A 212 31.30 30.88 -31.28
CA GLU A 212 30.19 31.70 -30.76
C GLU A 212 28.91 30.88 -30.65
N LEU A 213 28.55 30.10 -31.69
CA LEU A 213 27.37 29.24 -31.63
C LEU A 213 27.48 28.14 -30.56
N GLN A 214 28.69 27.60 -30.34
CA GLN A 214 28.97 26.61 -29.29
C GLN A 214 28.64 27.14 -27.88
N ARG A 215 28.78 28.45 -27.62
CA ARG A 215 28.38 29.06 -26.32
C ARG A 215 26.90 28.87 -26.04
N TYR A 216 26.06 28.97 -27.07
CA TYR A 216 24.62 28.84 -26.96
C TYR A 216 24.18 27.37 -26.98
N THR A 217 24.74 26.54 -27.86
CA THR A 217 24.39 25.12 -27.93
C THR A 217 24.79 24.35 -26.68
N GLY A 218 25.80 24.80 -25.92
CA GLY A 218 26.13 24.22 -24.60
C GLY A 218 24.97 24.22 -23.61
N PHE A 219 24.19 25.31 -23.57
CA PHE A 219 22.97 25.40 -22.76
C PHE A 219 21.90 24.43 -23.26
N TYR A 220 21.59 24.47 -24.55
CA TYR A 220 20.55 23.63 -25.15
C TYR A 220 20.88 22.14 -25.01
N ASN A 221 22.13 21.73 -25.24
CA ASN A 221 22.59 20.34 -25.02
C ASN A 221 22.45 19.90 -23.55
N SER A 222 22.68 20.79 -22.59
CA SER A 222 22.49 20.47 -21.18
C SER A 222 21.02 20.28 -20.84
N LEU A 223 20.15 21.14 -21.38
CA LEU A 223 18.72 21.09 -21.14
C LEU A 223 18.05 19.88 -21.84
N ASP A 224 18.46 19.56 -23.06
CA ASP A 224 17.98 18.42 -23.83
C ASP A 224 18.26 17.09 -23.11
N ARG A 225 19.51 16.91 -22.64
CA ARG A 225 19.88 15.74 -21.82
C ARG A 225 19.02 15.61 -20.56
N ALA A 226 18.79 16.71 -19.85
CA ALA A 226 17.93 16.71 -18.67
C ALA A 226 16.49 16.30 -19.02
N ASN A 227 15.96 16.82 -20.13
CA ASN A 227 14.60 16.53 -20.59
C ASN A 227 14.41 15.07 -21.03
N ILE A 228 15.36 14.50 -21.77
CA ILE A 228 15.31 13.09 -22.19
C ILE A 228 15.31 12.16 -20.97
N LEU A 229 16.21 12.40 -20.02
CA LEU A 229 16.27 11.61 -18.79
C LEU A 229 14.98 11.73 -17.99
N ASN A 230 14.43 12.95 -17.85
CA ASN A 230 13.17 13.16 -17.15
C ASN A 230 12.00 12.49 -17.86
N GLN A 231 11.89 12.60 -19.18
CA GLN A 231 10.83 11.96 -19.96
C GLN A 231 10.88 10.44 -19.78
N SER A 232 12.07 9.83 -19.92
CA SER A 232 12.24 8.39 -19.71
C SER A 232 11.84 7.98 -18.28
N SER A 233 12.27 8.75 -17.27
CA SER A 233 11.97 8.48 -15.86
C SER A 233 10.48 8.65 -15.53
N SER A 234 9.84 9.69 -16.06
CA SER A 234 8.41 9.94 -15.91
C SER A 234 7.58 8.84 -16.58
N SER A 235 7.93 8.42 -17.81
CA SER A 235 7.27 7.31 -18.49
C SER A 235 7.42 6.00 -17.70
N GLN A 236 8.61 5.70 -17.18
CA GLN A 236 8.83 4.52 -16.32
C GLN A 236 7.96 4.58 -15.06
N THR A 237 7.87 5.75 -14.41
CA THR A 237 7.03 5.95 -13.22
C THR A 237 5.57 5.66 -13.54
N VAL A 238 5.05 6.19 -14.65
CA VAL A 238 3.67 5.94 -15.09
C VAL A 238 3.43 4.45 -15.33
N THR A 239 4.33 3.76 -16.04
CA THR A 239 4.20 2.31 -16.28
C THR A 239 4.20 1.51 -14.97
N LEU A 240 5.02 1.89 -13.99
CA LEU A 240 5.03 1.24 -12.67
C LEU A 240 3.71 1.47 -11.92
N LEU A 241 3.13 2.66 -12.01
CA LEU A 241 1.83 2.99 -11.41
C LEU A 241 0.68 2.23 -12.09
N GLU A 242 0.68 2.14 -13.43
CA GLU A 242 -0.29 1.36 -14.19
C GLU A 242 -0.24 -0.13 -13.84
N ALA A 243 0.97 -0.70 -13.77
CA ALA A 243 1.15 -2.10 -13.36
C ALA A 243 0.62 -2.34 -11.94
N MET A 244 0.89 -1.42 -11.01
CA MET A 244 0.39 -1.52 -9.65
C MET A 244 -1.13 -1.35 -9.55
N GLN A 245 -1.73 -0.51 -10.39
CA GLN A 245 -3.19 -0.39 -10.47
C GLN A 245 -3.83 -1.70 -10.93
N ILE A 246 -3.20 -2.40 -11.88
CA ILE A 246 -3.63 -3.74 -12.31
C ILE A 246 -3.46 -4.75 -11.18
N ASP A 247 -2.30 -4.78 -10.49
CA ASP A 247 -2.06 -5.67 -9.36
C ASP A 247 -3.11 -5.47 -8.24
N LEU A 248 -3.43 -4.21 -7.93
CA LEU A 248 -4.47 -3.84 -6.98
C LEU A 248 -5.84 -4.33 -7.44
N LEU A 249 -6.13 -4.26 -8.75
CA LEU A 249 -7.41 -4.67 -9.30
C LEU A 249 -7.59 -6.17 -9.19
N GLU A 250 -6.57 -6.93 -9.56
CA GLU A 250 -6.59 -8.38 -9.46
C GLU A 250 -6.80 -8.83 -8.02
N LYS A 251 -6.14 -8.16 -7.07
CA LYS A 251 -6.32 -8.43 -5.64
C LYS A 251 -7.73 -8.08 -5.18
N PHE A 252 -8.23 -6.90 -5.54
CA PHE A 252 -9.60 -6.48 -5.25
C PHE A 252 -10.65 -7.45 -5.81
N LYS A 253 -10.52 -7.85 -7.08
CA LYS A 253 -11.43 -8.83 -7.73
C LYS A 253 -11.39 -10.21 -7.09
N LYS A 254 -10.31 -10.58 -6.40
CA LYS A 254 -10.22 -11.84 -5.62
C LYS A 254 -10.84 -11.71 -4.24
N ASP A 255 -10.71 -10.55 -3.60
CA ASP A 255 -11.17 -10.32 -2.23
C ASP A 255 -12.63 -9.91 -2.14
N ALA A 256 -13.09 -9.00 -3.01
CA ALA A 256 -14.41 -8.40 -2.88
C ALA A 256 -15.56 -9.42 -3.00
N PRO A 257 -15.54 -10.41 -3.92
CA PRO A 257 -16.57 -11.46 -3.98
C PRO A 257 -16.68 -12.28 -2.70
N ARG A 258 -15.54 -12.51 -2.03
CA ARG A 258 -15.48 -13.24 -0.74
C ARG A 258 -16.08 -12.44 0.42
N LEU A 259 -16.23 -11.14 0.25
CA LEU A 259 -16.87 -10.22 1.21
C LEU A 259 -18.28 -9.84 0.75
N GLY A 260 -18.90 -10.66 -0.10
CA GLY A 260 -20.26 -10.46 -0.58
C GLY A 260 -20.42 -9.29 -1.56
N TYR A 261 -19.34 -8.68 -2.04
CA TYR A 261 -19.39 -7.64 -3.07
C TYR A 261 -19.09 -8.24 -4.44
N ASN A 262 -19.97 -8.06 -5.42
CA ASN A 262 -19.73 -8.59 -6.77
C ASN A 262 -19.23 -7.47 -7.70
N PRO A 263 -17.93 -7.44 -8.07
CA PRO A 263 -17.41 -6.44 -8.98
C PRO A 263 -18.11 -6.53 -10.33
N ARG A 264 -18.60 -5.40 -10.86
CA ARG A 264 -19.08 -5.36 -12.24
C ARG A 264 -17.91 -5.50 -13.22
N ASP A 265 -18.21 -5.87 -14.46
CA ASP A 265 -17.21 -5.83 -15.53
C ASP A 265 -16.87 -4.40 -15.96
N VAL A 266 -15.66 -4.24 -16.48
CA VAL A 266 -15.15 -2.98 -17.05
C VAL A 266 -15.91 -2.72 -18.34
N ARG A 267 -16.43 -1.50 -18.52
CA ARG A 267 -17.13 -1.14 -19.76
C ARG A 267 -16.12 -0.89 -20.90
N PRO A 268 -16.48 -1.12 -22.17
CA PRO A 268 -15.55 -0.96 -23.29
C PRO A 268 -14.96 0.45 -23.46
N ASP A 269 -15.66 1.48 -23.00
CA ASP A 269 -15.32 2.90 -23.11
C ASP A 269 -14.80 3.51 -21.79
N GLU A 270 -14.65 2.70 -20.75
CA GLU A 270 -14.29 3.15 -19.42
C GLU A 270 -12.80 3.00 -19.15
N SER A 271 -12.18 4.06 -18.62
CA SER A 271 -10.79 3.99 -18.17
C SER A 271 -10.66 3.16 -16.89
N LEU A 272 -9.48 2.60 -16.66
CA LEU A 272 -9.20 1.86 -15.42
C LEU A 272 -9.39 2.74 -14.18
N ASP A 273 -9.08 4.04 -14.28
CA ASP A 273 -9.25 5.03 -13.22
C ASP A 273 -10.72 5.24 -12.88
N ASP A 274 -11.57 5.44 -13.89
CA ASP A 274 -13.02 5.62 -13.73
C ASP A 274 -13.67 4.36 -13.14
N TYR A 275 -13.25 3.20 -13.64
CA TYR A 275 -13.71 1.92 -13.11
C TYR A 275 -13.39 1.79 -11.63
N PHE A 276 -12.14 2.01 -11.22
CA PHE A 276 -11.74 1.93 -9.81
C PHE A 276 -12.47 2.94 -8.93
N ASN A 277 -12.60 4.19 -9.38
CA ASN A 277 -13.34 5.22 -8.64
C ASN A 277 -14.78 4.79 -8.38
N TYR A 278 -15.43 4.16 -9.37
CA TYR A 278 -16.75 3.57 -9.20
C TYR A 278 -16.74 2.42 -8.17
N MET A 279 -15.85 1.44 -8.36
CA MET A 279 -15.77 0.25 -7.49
C MET A 279 -15.52 0.63 -6.03
N MET A 280 -14.59 1.55 -5.77
CA MET A 280 -14.22 2.00 -4.43
C MET A 280 -15.28 2.92 -3.80
N GLY A 281 -16.11 3.57 -4.62
CA GLY A 281 -17.30 4.28 -4.15
C GLY A 281 -18.34 3.33 -3.54
N GLU A 282 -18.55 2.18 -4.17
CA GLU A 282 -19.51 1.17 -3.66
C GLU A 282 -18.92 0.28 -2.57
N PHE A 283 -17.69 -0.21 -2.76
CA PHE A 283 -16.95 -1.02 -1.78
C PHE A 283 -16.37 -0.14 -0.66
N SER A 284 -17.27 0.52 0.05
CA SER A 284 -16.96 1.49 1.10
C SER A 284 -16.92 0.85 2.49
N THR A 285 -16.45 1.62 3.48
CA THR A 285 -16.51 1.24 4.88
C THR A 285 -17.95 0.95 5.34
N ASP A 286 -18.94 1.66 4.80
CA ASP A 286 -20.34 1.45 5.17
C ASP A 286 -20.92 0.16 4.56
N PHE A 287 -20.52 -0.18 3.32
CA PHE A 287 -20.79 -1.50 2.77
C PHE A 287 -20.22 -2.59 3.69
N MET A 288 -18.96 -2.45 4.10
CA MET A 288 -18.30 -3.44 4.95
C MET A 288 -18.95 -3.57 6.34
N LYS A 289 -19.35 -2.45 6.96
CA LYS A 289 -20.12 -2.47 8.22
C LYS A 289 -21.44 -3.22 8.08
N LYS A 290 -22.17 -2.98 6.98
CA LYS A 290 -23.43 -3.66 6.69
C LYS A 290 -23.19 -5.16 6.51
N HIS A 291 -22.19 -5.54 5.73
CA HIS A 291 -21.84 -6.94 5.51
C HIS A 291 -21.44 -7.65 6.81
N ILE A 292 -20.63 -7.01 7.66
CA ILE A 292 -20.26 -7.52 8.99
C ILE A 292 -21.51 -7.72 9.86
N ALA A 293 -22.43 -6.76 9.88
CA ALA A 293 -23.67 -6.87 10.64
C ALA A 293 -24.59 -8.00 10.13
N GLU A 294 -24.65 -8.21 8.81
CA GLU A 294 -25.36 -9.33 8.20
C GLU A 294 -24.76 -10.68 8.61
N ILE A 295 -23.43 -10.79 8.66
CA ILE A 295 -22.73 -11.98 9.16
C ILE A 295 -23.04 -12.19 10.64
N GLU A 296 -22.86 -11.18 11.49
CA GLU A 296 -23.14 -11.28 12.93
C GLU A 296 -24.60 -11.69 13.20
N GLY A 297 -25.54 -11.18 12.40
CA GLY A 297 -26.96 -11.55 12.44
C GLY A 297 -27.23 -13.04 12.20
N LYS A 298 -26.51 -13.68 11.26
CA LYS A 298 -26.66 -15.13 10.96
C LYS A 298 -26.31 -16.02 12.15
N TYR A 299 -25.36 -15.60 12.98
CA TYR A 299 -24.87 -16.36 14.14
C TYR A 299 -25.42 -15.82 15.47
N THR A 300 -26.39 -14.92 15.44
CA THR A 300 -27.04 -14.42 16.66
C THR A 300 -28.09 -15.42 17.13
N GLY A 301 -27.89 -15.97 18.33
CA GLY A 301 -28.81 -16.91 18.97
C GLY A 301 -30.08 -16.23 19.51
N LYS A 302 -31.03 -17.05 19.97
CA LYS A 302 -32.30 -16.58 20.57
C LYS A 302 -32.11 -15.73 21.84
N ASP A 303 -30.96 -15.85 22.49
CA ASP A 303 -30.52 -15.07 23.65
C ASP A 303 -29.85 -13.74 23.27
N ASN A 304 -29.88 -13.38 21.98
CA ASN A 304 -29.26 -12.19 21.41
C ASN A 304 -27.73 -12.15 21.60
N ARG A 305 -27.09 -13.32 21.74
CA ARG A 305 -25.62 -13.46 21.78
C ARG A 305 -25.13 -14.05 20.46
N ILE A 306 -24.02 -13.54 19.97
CA ILE A 306 -23.38 -14.04 18.73
C ILE A 306 -22.54 -15.28 19.06
N ASN A 307 -22.77 -16.39 18.36
CA ASN A 307 -21.94 -17.58 18.44
C ASN A 307 -20.64 -17.39 17.65
N LEU A 308 -19.68 -16.70 18.26
CA LEU A 308 -18.41 -16.35 17.60
C LEU A 308 -17.54 -17.56 17.26
N GLY A 309 -17.63 -18.66 18.03
CA GLY A 309 -16.89 -19.87 17.72
C GLY A 309 -17.34 -20.52 16.42
N GLU A 310 -18.66 -20.63 16.22
CA GLU A 310 -19.25 -21.14 14.98
C GLU A 310 -19.02 -20.20 13.80
N LEU A 311 -19.18 -18.88 14.01
CA LEU A 311 -18.89 -17.86 13.01
C LEU A 311 -17.45 -17.98 12.51
N LEU A 312 -16.48 -18.00 13.42
CA LEU A 312 -15.07 -18.09 13.08
C LEU A 312 -14.72 -19.42 12.39
N GLN A 313 -15.46 -20.51 12.63
CA GLN A 313 -15.23 -21.78 11.92
C GLN A 313 -15.86 -21.79 10.53
N THR A 314 -17.02 -21.15 10.36
CA THR A 314 -17.86 -21.29 9.16
C THR A 314 -17.59 -20.22 8.11
N GLU A 315 -17.29 -18.98 8.51
CA GLU A 315 -17.00 -17.87 7.59
C GLU A 315 -15.55 -17.91 7.09
N LEU A 316 -15.24 -18.92 6.25
CA LEU A 316 -13.90 -19.16 5.70
C LEU A 316 -13.39 -18.00 4.84
N ASP A 317 -14.28 -17.39 4.07
CA ASP A 317 -13.95 -16.33 3.12
C ASP A 317 -13.48 -15.04 3.83
N VAL A 318 -14.17 -14.66 4.90
CA VAL A 318 -13.79 -13.54 5.77
C VAL A 318 -12.42 -13.76 6.41
N ARG A 319 -12.18 -14.98 6.93
CA ARG A 319 -10.86 -15.36 7.46
C ARG A 319 -9.79 -15.33 6.37
N HIS A 320 -10.10 -15.84 5.19
CA HIS A 320 -9.18 -15.88 4.07
C HIS A 320 -8.75 -14.47 3.67
N VAL A 321 -9.69 -13.53 3.50
CA VAL A 321 -9.34 -12.15 3.17
C VAL A 321 -8.47 -11.54 4.27
N ASN A 322 -8.87 -11.65 5.54
CA ASN A 322 -8.08 -11.13 6.67
C ASN A 322 -6.64 -11.68 6.68
N ASN A 323 -6.48 -12.98 6.46
CA ASN A 323 -5.17 -13.64 6.48
C ASN A 323 -4.29 -13.31 5.25
N ASN A 324 -4.87 -12.71 4.21
CA ASN A 324 -4.19 -12.34 2.96
C ASN A 324 -4.14 -10.82 2.76
N LEU A 325 -4.19 -10.04 3.84
CA LEU A 325 -3.96 -8.59 3.79
C LEU A 325 -2.47 -8.24 3.61
N ASP A 326 -1.54 -9.19 3.85
CA ASP A 326 -0.10 -9.04 3.61
C ASP A 326 0.17 -8.52 2.18
N TYR A 327 -0.54 -9.07 1.19
CA TYR A 327 -0.36 -8.64 -0.20
C TYR A 327 -0.87 -7.22 -0.45
N LEU A 328 -1.93 -6.78 0.23
CA LEU A 328 -2.39 -5.39 0.13
C LEU A 328 -1.35 -4.44 0.78
N GLN A 329 -0.78 -4.83 1.92
CA GLN A 329 0.32 -4.11 2.55
C GLN A 329 1.56 -4.04 1.64
N ASP A 330 1.92 -5.12 0.95
CA ASP A 330 3.02 -5.14 0.00
C ASP A 330 2.79 -4.17 -1.16
N LEU A 331 1.56 -4.09 -1.69
CA LEU A 331 1.20 -3.12 -2.72
C LEU A 331 1.34 -1.68 -2.22
N CYS A 332 0.92 -1.39 -0.99
CA CYS A 332 1.12 -0.06 -0.43
C CYS A 332 2.61 0.28 -0.22
N ASN A 333 3.41 -0.66 0.27
CA ASN A 333 4.86 -0.47 0.42
C ASN A 333 5.53 -0.22 -0.94
N LYS A 334 5.10 -0.95 -1.99
CA LYS A 334 5.53 -0.72 -3.37
C LYS A 334 5.17 0.69 -3.84
N PHE A 335 3.96 1.17 -3.56
CA PHE A 335 3.56 2.54 -3.88
C PHE A 335 4.42 3.59 -3.18
N ILE A 336 4.64 3.43 -1.87
CA ILE A 336 5.50 4.34 -1.08
C ILE A 336 6.90 4.43 -1.71
N ASN A 337 7.48 3.29 -2.10
CA ASN A 337 8.79 3.26 -2.76
C ASN A 337 8.77 3.97 -4.12
N ILE A 338 7.73 3.78 -4.93
CA ILE A 338 7.58 4.47 -6.23
C ILE A 338 7.47 5.99 -6.02
N ASN A 339 6.67 6.42 -5.03
CA ASN A 339 6.52 7.83 -4.69
C ASN A 339 7.85 8.46 -4.25
N ASP A 340 8.62 7.78 -3.39
CA ASP A 340 9.92 8.27 -2.93
C ASP A 340 10.93 8.34 -4.10
N GLN A 341 10.99 7.30 -4.93
CA GLN A 341 11.83 7.28 -6.14
C GLN A 341 11.47 8.41 -7.11
N TYR A 342 10.19 8.70 -7.27
CA TYR A 342 9.73 9.81 -8.09
C TYR A 342 10.29 11.16 -7.61
N PHE A 343 10.21 11.44 -6.30
CA PHE A 343 10.76 12.69 -5.73
C PHE A 343 12.28 12.79 -5.88
N ASP A 344 13.00 11.67 -5.78
CA ASP A 344 14.44 11.62 -6.04
C ASP A 344 14.77 11.95 -7.50
N LEU A 345 14.04 11.37 -8.45
CA LEU A 345 14.21 11.62 -9.88
C LEU A 345 13.90 13.09 -10.24
N GLU A 346 12.82 13.63 -9.69
CA GLU A 346 12.45 15.04 -9.87
C GLU A 346 13.47 16.01 -9.27
N SER A 347 14.07 15.65 -8.13
CA SER A 347 15.13 16.45 -7.51
C SER A 347 16.40 16.45 -8.35
N LYS A 348 16.77 15.29 -8.92
CA LYS A 348 17.88 15.19 -9.88
C LYS A 348 17.61 16.01 -11.14
N TYR A 349 16.40 15.95 -11.68
CA TYR A 349 16.00 16.74 -12.84
C TYR A 349 16.08 18.25 -12.56
N TYR A 350 15.57 18.70 -11.42
CA TYR A 350 15.69 20.09 -10.97
C TYR A 350 17.16 20.57 -10.95
N GLU A 351 18.07 19.78 -10.35
CA GLU A 351 19.49 20.14 -10.33
C GLU A 351 20.13 20.14 -11.73
N GLN A 352 19.71 19.26 -12.63
CA GLN A 352 20.20 19.26 -14.02
C GLN A 352 19.72 20.49 -14.81
N VAL A 353 18.47 20.92 -14.64
CA VAL A 353 17.95 22.14 -15.27
C VAL A 353 18.69 23.37 -14.71
N LYS A 354 18.92 23.40 -13.41
CA LYS A 354 19.73 24.43 -12.76
C LYS A 354 21.17 24.47 -13.28
N GLN A 355 21.79 23.32 -13.50
CA GLN A 355 23.10 23.23 -14.15
C GLN A 355 23.06 23.79 -15.58
N ALA A 356 22.00 23.52 -16.36
CA ALA A 356 21.85 24.11 -17.68
C ALA A 356 21.79 25.65 -17.60
N ILE A 357 21.02 26.23 -16.68
CA ILE A 357 20.97 27.69 -16.46
C ILE A 357 22.36 28.23 -16.07
N ASN A 358 23.12 27.50 -15.23
CA ASN A 358 24.49 27.88 -14.88
C ASN A 358 25.44 27.83 -16.08
N VAL A 359 25.27 26.89 -17.01
CA VAL A 359 26.01 26.86 -18.27
C VAL A 359 25.68 28.10 -19.11
N ALA A 360 24.41 28.52 -19.17
CA ALA A 360 24.03 29.75 -19.87
C ALA A 360 24.68 31.00 -19.24
N LYS A 361 24.72 31.08 -17.91
CA LYS A 361 25.41 32.15 -17.20
C LYS A 361 26.92 32.13 -17.46
N GLY A 362 27.57 30.98 -17.30
CA GLY A 362 29.01 30.81 -17.51
C GLY A 362 29.45 31.11 -18.95
N ASN A 363 28.58 30.81 -19.91
CA ASN A 363 28.79 31.13 -21.32
C ASN A 363 28.43 32.57 -21.68
N ASN A 364 27.98 33.39 -20.72
CA ASN A 364 27.56 34.79 -20.91
C ASN A 364 26.53 34.95 -22.04
N ILE A 365 25.54 34.05 -22.12
CA ILE A 365 24.46 34.11 -23.13
C ILE A 365 23.14 34.67 -22.58
N ILE A 366 23.06 34.96 -21.29
CA ILE A 366 21.87 35.58 -20.67
C ILE A 366 21.90 37.08 -20.98
N GLU A 367 20.83 37.59 -21.60
CA GLU A 367 20.71 38.99 -22.01
C GLU A 367 19.83 39.80 -21.05
N ALA A 368 20.00 41.12 -21.07
CA ALA A 368 19.13 42.05 -20.35
C ALA A 368 17.72 42.06 -20.97
N VAL A 369 16.69 42.11 -20.13
CA VAL A 369 15.28 42.09 -20.56
C VAL A 369 14.53 43.25 -19.92
N GLY A 370 14.19 44.27 -20.73
CA GLY A 370 13.58 45.50 -20.23
C GLY A 370 14.55 46.28 -19.35
N GLU A 371 14.12 46.64 -18.14
CA GLU A 371 14.96 47.34 -17.14
C GLU A 371 15.89 46.40 -16.36
N ARG A 372 15.79 45.09 -16.56
CA ARG A 372 16.57 44.08 -15.83
C ARG A 372 17.88 43.78 -16.52
N ASN A 373 18.99 43.89 -15.80
CA ASN A 373 20.30 43.45 -16.27
C ASN A 373 20.40 41.90 -16.29
N ALA A 374 21.43 41.36 -16.96
CA ALA A 374 21.61 39.91 -17.12
C ALA A 374 21.70 39.14 -15.80
N GLN A 375 22.26 39.74 -14.74
CA GLN A 375 22.35 39.10 -13.42
C GLN A 375 20.96 39.02 -12.76
N MET A 376 20.15 40.08 -12.86
CA MET A 376 18.76 40.08 -12.38
C MET A 376 17.91 39.05 -13.14
N VAL A 377 18.09 38.93 -14.46
CA VAL A 377 17.42 37.89 -15.26
C VAL A 377 17.80 36.50 -14.77
N TYR A 378 19.09 36.23 -14.55
CA TYR A 378 19.54 34.95 -13.99
C TYR A 378 18.91 34.65 -12.62
N ASP A 379 18.90 35.62 -11.71
CA ASP A 379 18.34 35.43 -10.36
C ASP A 379 16.83 35.16 -10.41
N ASP A 380 16.11 35.83 -11.32
CA ASP A 380 14.69 35.57 -11.59
C ASP A 380 14.46 34.16 -12.13
N LEU A 381 15.28 33.67 -13.08
CA LEU A 381 15.17 32.32 -13.62
C LEU A 381 15.32 31.26 -12.52
N MET A 382 16.34 31.42 -11.67
CA MET A 382 16.60 30.52 -10.55
C MET A 382 15.46 30.52 -9.53
N LYS A 383 14.93 31.70 -9.22
CA LYS A 383 13.80 31.88 -8.30
C LYS A 383 12.51 31.28 -8.86
N GLU A 384 12.21 31.50 -10.14
CA GLU A 384 11.05 30.94 -10.81
C GLU A 384 11.13 29.41 -10.87
N LEU A 385 12.28 28.86 -11.25
CA LEU A 385 12.50 27.41 -11.27
C LEU A 385 12.23 26.79 -9.88
N ALA A 386 12.82 27.37 -8.82
CA ALA A 386 12.62 26.91 -7.45
C ALA A 386 11.15 27.03 -7.00
N THR A 387 10.49 28.14 -7.33
CA THR A 387 9.09 28.39 -6.97
C THR A 387 8.17 27.39 -7.67
N LYS A 388 8.39 27.13 -8.96
CA LYS A 388 7.61 26.17 -9.75
C LYS A 388 7.82 24.74 -9.27
N LYS A 389 9.06 24.35 -8.96
CA LYS A 389 9.37 23.04 -8.34
C LYS A 389 8.65 22.88 -7.00
N LYS A 390 8.77 23.87 -6.12
CA LYS A 390 8.11 23.87 -4.81
C LYS A 390 6.58 23.77 -4.95
N LYS A 391 5.97 24.53 -5.86
CA LYS A 391 4.52 24.46 -6.12
C LYS A 391 4.08 23.06 -6.57
N LYS A 392 4.83 22.44 -7.49
CA LYS A 392 4.59 21.07 -7.95
C LYS A 392 4.70 20.07 -6.80
N ASP A 393 5.80 20.10 -6.05
CA ASP A 393 6.02 19.19 -4.93
C ASP A 393 4.96 19.33 -3.84
N SER A 394 4.56 20.57 -3.54
CA SER A 394 3.50 20.84 -2.57
C SER A 394 2.15 20.33 -3.05
N ALA A 395 1.81 20.45 -4.34
CA ALA A 395 0.58 19.90 -4.89
C ALA A 395 0.51 18.37 -4.72
N ILE A 396 1.61 17.67 -5.03
CA ILE A 396 1.70 16.21 -4.89
C ILE A 396 1.60 15.80 -3.42
N LYS A 397 2.34 16.47 -2.54
CA LYS A 397 2.30 16.18 -1.09
C LYS A 397 0.95 16.51 -0.44
N SER A 398 0.17 17.39 -1.06
CA SER A 398 -1.18 17.71 -0.57
C SER A 398 -2.25 16.76 -1.08
N SER A 399 -2.04 16.12 -2.24
CA SER A 399 -2.98 15.14 -2.80
C SER A 399 -2.71 13.73 -2.26
N ILE A 400 -1.43 13.36 -2.09
CA ILE A 400 -1.01 12.03 -1.65
C ILE A 400 -0.62 12.06 -0.17
N ASN A 401 -1.38 11.38 0.68
CA ASN A 401 -1.12 11.33 2.11
C ASN A 401 -0.37 10.05 2.51
N ILE A 402 0.92 9.98 2.16
CA ILE A 402 1.80 8.84 2.50
C ILE A 402 1.78 8.51 3.99
N LYS A 403 1.63 9.52 4.87
CA LYS A 403 1.58 9.29 6.31
C LYS A 403 0.31 8.53 6.69
N GLU A 404 -0.84 8.96 6.20
CA GLU A 404 -2.11 8.25 6.44
C GLU A 404 -2.09 6.84 5.87
N LEU A 405 -1.54 6.66 4.67
CA LEU A 405 -1.37 5.34 4.08
C LEU A 405 -0.52 4.44 4.99
N LYS A 406 0.64 4.92 5.47
CA LYS A 406 1.50 4.20 6.44
C LYS A 406 0.78 3.89 7.75
N ASP A 407 0.15 4.89 8.35
CA ASP A 407 -0.58 4.75 9.62
C ASP A 407 -1.70 3.70 9.50
N LYS A 408 -2.40 3.66 8.36
CA LYS A 408 -3.47 2.68 8.09
C LYS A 408 -2.90 1.28 7.92
N ILE A 409 -1.82 1.12 7.14
CA ILE A 409 -1.13 -0.16 6.93
C ILE A 409 -0.59 -0.74 8.24
N ASP A 410 0.16 0.06 9.01
CA ASP A 410 0.77 -0.37 10.26
C ASP A 410 -0.27 -0.77 11.31
N SER A 411 -1.48 -0.23 11.18
CA SER A 411 -2.61 -0.58 12.04
C SER A 411 -3.35 -1.87 11.63
N VAL A 412 -3.07 -2.43 10.45
CA VAL A 412 -3.57 -3.75 10.05
C VAL A 412 -2.72 -4.79 10.78
N ASP A 413 -3.23 -5.26 11.92
CA ASP A 413 -2.57 -6.29 12.70
C ASP A 413 -2.85 -7.64 12.03
N ILE A 414 -1.90 -8.12 11.22
CA ILE A 414 -1.96 -9.40 10.52
C ILE A 414 -1.88 -10.53 11.54
N TYR A 415 -3.01 -10.84 12.16
CA TYR A 415 -3.16 -12.02 12.96
C TYR A 415 -3.62 -13.16 12.05
N LYS A 416 -2.72 -14.07 11.69
CA LYS A 416 -3.06 -15.27 10.91
C LYS A 416 -3.88 -16.21 11.78
N ILE A 417 -5.14 -16.36 11.44
CA ILE A 417 -6.02 -17.34 12.07
C ILE A 417 -5.82 -18.66 11.32
N LEU A 418 -5.15 -19.62 11.96
CA LEU A 418 -4.96 -20.98 11.46
C LEU A 418 -6.29 -21.75 11.38
#